data_AF-A0A0F8ZVZ8-F1
#
_entry.id   AF-A0A0F8ZVZ8-F1
#
_cell.length_a   1.000
_cell.length_b   1.000
_cell.length_c   1.000
_cell.angle_alpha   90.00
_cell.angle_beta   90.00
_cell.angle_gamma   90.00
#
_symmetry.space_group_name_H-M   'P 1'
#
loop_
_entity.id
_entity.type
_entity.pdbx_description
1 polymer ?
#
loop_
_entity_poly.entity_id
_entity_poly.type
_entity_poly.pdbx_seq_one_letter_code
_entity_poly.pdbx_strand_id
1 'polypeptide(L)'
;MSKIDLDSVGQTREGTFKYDWKMSALYNLGIGAQAEDLAFVYEKVQSGMKVFPSFATIIAGSGLLFPKGTDFVRLLHGEQLIRAG
;
A
#
# COMPACT_ATOMS: atom_id res chain seq x y z
N MET A 1 4.31 -26.74 -14.15
CA MET A 1 4.76 -25.35 -14.34
C MET A 1 3.51 -24.50 -14.48
N SER A 2 3.35 -23.43 -13.71
CA SER A 2 2.25 -22.52 -13.99
C SER A 2 2.55 -21.82 -15.31
N LYS A 3 1.61 -21.88 -16.25
CA LYS A 3 1.76 -21.24 -17.56
C LYS A 3 1.29 -19.79 -17.38
N ILE A 4 2.22 -18.92 -16.99
CA ILE A 4 1.96 -17.48 -16.86
C ILE A 4 1.56 -16.94 -18.25
N ASP A 5 0.48 -16.17 -18.28
CA ASP A 5 -0.01 -15.49 -19.48
C ASP A 5 0.89 -14.29 -19.83
N LEU A 6 1.60 -14.35 -20.95
CA LEU A 6 2.49 -13.26 -21.39
C LEU A 6 1.74 -12.13 -22.09
N ASP A 7 0.52 -12.38 -22.56
CA ASP A 7 -0.32 -11.35 -23.22
C ASP A 7 -0.91 -10.35 -22.20
N SER A 8 -0.63 -10.54 -20.90
CA SER A 8 -1.01 -9.58 -19.85
C SER A 8 -0.13 -8.34 -19.79
N VAL A 9 1.02 -8.33 -20.47
CA VAL A 9 1.94 -7.19 -20.47
C VAL A 9 1.26 -5.96 -21.11
N GLY A 10 1.35 -4.82 -20.41
CA GLY A 10 0.76 -3.56 -20.89
C GLY A 10 -0.72 -3.37 -20.55
N GLN A 11 -1.38 -4.34 -19.91
CA GLN A 11 -2.73 -4.15 -19.39
C GLN A 11 -2.74 -3.15 -18.23
N THR A 12 -3.74 -2.26 -18.22
CA THR A 12 -3.92 -1.24 -17.19
C THR A 12 -5.29 -1.34 -16.55
N ARG A 13 -5.39 -0.84 -15.31
CA ARG A 13 -6.66 -0.72 -14.58
C ARG A 13 -6.65 0.57 -13.79
N GLU A 14 -7.71 1.35 -13.93
CA GLU A 14 -7.95 2.51 -13.09
C GLU A 14 -8.74 2.13 -11.84
N GLY A 15 -8.52 2.87 -10.76
CA GLY A 15 -9.20 2.68 -9.49
C GLY A 15 -9.09 3.89 -8.59
N THR A 16 -10.03 4.03 -7.66
CA THR A 16 -9.96 5.05 -6.61
C THR A 16 -9.81 4.36 -5.26
N PHE A 17 -8.81 4.78 -4.50
CA PHE A 17 -8.64 4.37 -3.12
C PHE A 17 -8.99 5.54 -2.20
N LYS A 18 -9.99 5.36 -1.34
CA LYS A 18 -10.40 6.35 -0.34
C LYS A 18 -9.95 5.87 1.03
N TYR A 19 -9.33 6.75 1.79
CA TYR A 19 -8.90 6.48 3.16
C TYR A 19 -9.25 7.67 4.06
N ASP A 20 -9.36 7.38 5.34
CA ASP A 20 -9.57 8.37 6.38
C ASP A 20 -8.41 8.33 7.40
N TRP A 21 -8.52 9.14 8.45
CA TRP A 21 -7.53 9.19 9.51
C TRP A 21 -7.36 7.84 10.23
N LYS A 22 -8.40 7.00 10.30
CA LYS A 22 -8.31 5.71 11.00
C LYS A 22 -7.39 4.77 10.25
N MET A 23 -7.48 4.73 8.92
CA MET A 23 -6.57 3.93 8.09
C MET A 23 -5.12 4.42 8.20
N SER A 24 -4.91 5.74 8.20
CA SER A 24 -3.57 6.32 8.39
C SER A 24 -3.00 5.96 9.76
N ALA A 25 -3.78 6.10 10.84
CA ALA A 25 -3.34 5.76 12.19
C ALA A 25 -3.06 4.27 12.34
N LEU A 26 -3.95 3.41 11.81
CA LEU A 26 -3.77 1.95 11.81
C LEU A 26 -2.48 1.53 11.09
N TYR A 27 -2.21 2.14 9.93
CA TYR A 27 -0.97 1.89 9.21
C TYR A 27 0.26 2.32 10.01
N ASN A 28 0.25 3.56 10.52
CA ASN A 28 1.37 4.11 11.29
C ASN A 28 1.66 3.23 12.52
N LEU A 29 0.64 2.81 13.25
CA LEU A 29 0.76 1.85 14.36
C LEU A 29 1.30 0.49 13.87
N GLY A 30 0.80 -0.02 12.75
CA GLY A 30 1.20 -1.31 12.19
C GLY A 30 2.66 -1.37 11.76
N ILE A 31 3.28 -0.24 11.42
CA ILE A 31 4.72 -0.15 11.12
C ILE A 31 5.57 0.27 12.32
N GLY A 32 4.94 0.46 13.49
CA GLY A 32 5.65 0.66 14.76
C GLY A 32 5.61 2.08 15.35
N ALA A 33 4.80 3.01 14.85
CA ALA A 33 4.58 4.29 15.54
C ALA A 33 3.99 4.05 16.94
N GLN A 34 4.40 4.85 17.92
CA GLN A 34 4.02 4.69 19.33
C GLN A 34 3.11 5.82 19.81
N ALA A 35 2.67 5.75 21.07
CA ALA A 35 1.77 6.74 21.66
C ALA A 35 2.37 8.16 21.72
N GLU A 36 3.69 8.25 21.81
CA GLU A 36 4.44 9.51 21.85
C GLU A 36 4.53 10.18 20.47
N ASP A 37 4.33 9.42 19.38
CA ASP A 37 4.33 9.90 17.99
C ASP A 37 2.98 10.54 17.63
N LEU A 38 2.50 11.47 18.46
CA LEU A 38 1.15 12.02 18.37
C LEU A 38 0.79 12.52 16.97
N ALA A 39 1.75 13.11 16.24
CA ALA A 39 1.55 13.58 14.87
C ALA A 39 1.12 12.47 13.90
N PHE A 40 1.34 11.19 14.23
CA PHE A 40 1.04 10.03 13.39
C PHE A 40 -0.07 9.14 13.95
N VAL A 41 -0.38 9.23 15.25
CA VAL A 41 -1.37 8.35 15.90
C VAL A 41 -2.60 9.07 16.43
N TYR A 42 -2.58 10.41 16.48
CA TYR A 42 -3.69 11.22 16.97
C TYR A 42 -4.17 12.22 15.92
N GLU A 43 -5.46 12.15 15.60
CA GLU A 43 -6.07 12.90 14.51
C GLU A 43 -6.27 14.38 14.81
N LYS A 44 -6.32 14.76 16.09
CA LYS A 44 -6.58 16.15 16.52
C LYS A 44 -5.32 16.95 16.83
N VAL A 45 -4.15 16.51 16.36
CA VAL A 45 -2.95 17.34 16.41
C VAL A 45 -3.20 18.61 15.59
N GLN A 46 -2.84 19.77 16.14
CA GLN A 46 -3.16 21.08 15.57
C GLN A 46 -2.64 21.27 14.13
N SER A 47 -1.52 20.64 13.78
CA SER A 47 -0.95 20.67 12.42
C SER A 47 -1.66 19.75 11.42
N GLY A 48 -2.66 18.99 11.86
CA GLY A 48 -3.18 17.83 11.14
C GLY A 48 -2.29 16.60 11.32
N MET A 49 -2.93 15.42 11.24
CA MET A 49 -2.24 14.14 11.34
C MET A 49 -1.45 13.83 10.07
N LYS A 50 -0.26 13.28 10.27
CA LYS A 50 0.67 12.85 9.22
C LYS A 50 0.54 11.36 8.99
N VAL A 51 0.96 10.92 7.81
CA VAL A 51 1.08 9.51 7.43
C VAL A 51 2.46 9.30 6.82
N PHE A 52 3.09 8.17 7.11
CA PHE A 52 4.40 7.86 6.52
C PHE A 52 4.28 7.69 4.99
N PRO A 53 5.25 8.18 4.20
CA PRO A 53 5.19 8.08 2.74
C PRO A 53 5.02 6.64 2.21
N SER A 54 5.51 5.66 2.97
CA SER A 54 5.36 4.23 2.68
C SER A 54 3.90 3.75 2.66
N PHE A 55 2.94 4.52 3.19
CA PHE A 55 1.51 4.25 3.03
C PHE A 55 1.06 4.21 1.55
N ALA A 56 1.82 4.86 0.65
CA ALA A 56 1.62 4.74 -0.79
C ALA A 56 1.63 3.27 -1.28
N THR A 57 2.33 2.36 -0.58
CA THR A 57 2.33 0.92 -0.90
C THR A 57 0.98 0.26 -0.63
N ILE A 58 0.25 0.69 0.41
CA ILE A 58 -1.10 0.20 0.70
C ILE A 58 -2.08 0.66 -0.38
N ILE A 59 -1.98 1.94 -0.76
CA ILE A 59 -2.80 2.52 -1.84
C ILE A 59 -2.54 1.77 -3.15
N ALA A 60 -1.27 1.63 -3.55
CA ALA A 60 -0.87 0.96 -4.79
C ALA A 60 -1.20 -0.55 -4.78
N GLY A 61 -1.15 -1.20 -3.61
CA GLY A 61 -1.52 -2.60 -3.44
C GLY A 61 -2.94 -2.92 -3.92
N SER A 62 -3.87 -1.97 -3.79
CA SER A 62 -5.25 -2.12 -4.29
C SER A 62 -5.35 -2.24 -5.82
N GLY A 63 -4.31 -1.81 -6.54
CA GLY A 63 -4.22 -1.84 -8.01
C GLY A 63 -3.31 -2.93 -8.57
N LEU A 64 -2.77 -3.83 -7.75
CA LEU A 64 -1.90 -4.90 -8.24
C LEU A 64 -2.66 -5.83 -9.20
N LEU A 65 -2.06 -6.04 -10.37
CA LEU A 65 -2.55 -6.96 -11.40
C LEU A 65 -1.67 -8.20 -11.41
N PHE A 66 -2.32 -9.37 -11.36
CA PHE A 66 -1.64 -10.66 -11.45
C PHE A 66 -2.03 -11.34 -12.76
N PRO A 67 -1.06 -11.76 -13.59
CA PRO A 67 -1.34 -12.51 -14.81
C PRO A 67 -2.15 -13.79 -14.52
N LYS A 68 -2.93 -14.24 -15.50
CA LYS A 68 -3.60 -15.55 -15.41
C LYS A 68 -2.56 -16.66 -15.22
N GLY A 69 -2.90 -17.62 -14.37
CA GLY A 69 -1.99 -18.71 -14.02
C GLY A 69 -0.97 -18.35 -12.93
N THR A 70 -1.08 -17.19 -12.27
CA THR A 70 -0.26 -16.89 -11.08
C THR A 70 -0.57 -17.89 -9.95
N ASP A 71 0.48 -18.56 -9.45
CA ASP A 71 0.41 -19.43 -8.28
C ASP A 71 0.78 -18.63 -7.02
N PHE A 72 -0.24 -18.19 -6.27
CA PHE A 72 -0.06 -17.36 -5.09
C PHE A 72 0.61 -18.08 -3.91
N VAL A 73 0.69 -19.41 -3.92
CA VAL A 73 1.42 -20.17 -2.88
C VAL A 73 2.94 -20.11 -3.12
N ARG A 74 3.34 -19.92 -4.37
CA ARG A 74 4.76 -19.84 -4.80
C ARG A 74 5.18 -18.42 -5.18
N LEU A 75 4.29 -17.45 -5.00
CA LEU A 75 4.56 -16.06 -5.31
C LEU A 75 5.25 -15.39 -4.11
N LEU A 76 6.41 -14.79 -4.37
CA LEU A 76 7.07 -13.88 -3.44
C LEU A 76 6.98 -12.45 -3.99
N HIS A 77 6.75 -11.49 -3.11
CA HIS A 77 6.89 -10.08 -3.45
C HIS A 77 8.38 -9.71 -3.38
N GLY A 78 9.04 -9.64 -4.54
CA GLY A 78 10.50 -9.47 -4.60
C GLY A 78 10.99 -8.04 -4.35
N GLU A 79 10.36 -7.06 -4.97
CA GLU A 79 10.82 -5.66 -4.96
C GLU A 79 9.65 -4.70 -4.78
N GLN A 80 9.90 -3.56 -4.13
CA GLN A 80 8.94 -2.48 -3.98
C GLN A 80 9.65 -1.13 -4.20
N LEU A 81 9.04 -0.27 -5.02
CA LEU A 81 9.48 1.10 -5.23
C LEU A 81 8.34 2.06 -4.85
N ILE A 82 8.69 3.15 -4.19
CA ILE A 82 7.85 4.34 -4.04
C ILE A 82 8.67 5.57 -4.43
N ARG A 83 7.99 6.61 -4.90
CA ARG A 83 8.59 7.95 -5.10
C ARG A 83 7.81 8.94 -4.26
N ALA A 84 8.44 9.41 -3.19
CA ALA A 84 7.96 10.54 -2.40
C ALA A 84 8.78 11.75 -2.81
N GLY A 85 8.12 12.79 -3.31
CA GLY A 85 8.73 14.07 -3.68
C GLY A 85 8.86 15.01 -2.49
#